data_AF-A0A9E1JPL3-F1
#
_entry.id   AF-A0A9E1JPL3-F1
#
_cell.length_a   1.000
_cell.length_b   1.000
_cell.length_c   1.000
_cell.angle_alpha   90.00
_cell.angle_beta   90.00
_cell.angle_gamma   90.00
#
_symmetry.space_group_name_H-M   'P 1'
#
loop_
_entity.id
_entity.type
_entity.pdbx_description
1 polymer ?
#
loop_
_entity_poly.entity_id
_entity_poly.type
_entity_poly.pdbx_seq_one_letter_code
_entity_poly.pdbx_strand_id
1 'polypeptide(L)'
;LCRKYLSKALPQKRLQGLSPVHSFRHSCAVNMLASGYPVSDIKNRLGHRSIESTMDYLQIDLSRKRDIQKKFIEYTQSKIKNDKKIEELIDWENNEETLAWLDSL
;
A
#
# COMPACT_ATOMS: atom_id res chain seq x y z
N LEU A 1 3.34 18.64 23.41
CA LEU A 1 3.32 19.71 22.40
C LEU A 1 2.20 19.53 21.35
N CYS A 2 2.11 18.39 20.66
CA CYS A 2 1.27 18.25 19.47
C CYS A 2 -0.22 18.55 19.69
N ARG A 3 -0.83 18.10 20.80
CA ARG A 3 -2.28 18.27 21.01
C ARG A 3 -2.72 19.74 21.13
N LYS A 4 -1.91 20.58 21.78
CA LYS A 4 -2.17 22.03 21.97
C LYS A 4 -2.17 22.80 20.64
N TYR A 5 -1.29 22.43 19.71
CA TYR A 5 -1.22 23.08 18.40
C TYR A 5 -2.23 22.50 17.43
N LEU A 6 -2.48 21.18 17.50
CA LEU A 6 -3.51 20.53 16.71
C LEU A 6 -4.92 21.03 17.05
N SER A 7 -5.21 21.36 18.30
CA SER A 7 -6.49 21.98 18.68
C SER A 7 -6.70 23.39 18.13
N LYS A 8 -5.63 24.05 17.65
CA LYS A 8 -5.74 25.32 16.92
C LYS A 8 -5.93 25.13 15.42
N ALA A 9 -5.47 24.01 14.86
CA ALA A 9 -5.44 23.75 13.42
C ALA A 9 -6.57 22.83 12.94
N LEU A 10 -7.14 21.99 13.81
CA LEU A 10 -8.16 21.00 13.47
C LEU A 10 -9.40 21.14 14.37
N PRO A 11 -10.61 20.87 13.85
CA PRO A 11 -11.82 20.87 14.65
C PRO A 11 -11.81 19.74 15.68
N GLN A 12 -12.45 19.96 16.84
CA GLN A 12 -12.48 19.03 17.98
C GLN A 12 -12.86 17.59 17.59
N LYS A 13 -13.82 17.44 16.66
CA LYS A 13 -14.28 16.14 16.14
C LYS A 13 -13.13 15.32 15.50
N ARG A 14 -12.18 15.98 14.83
CA ARG A 14 -11.02 15.34 14.19
C ARG A 14 -9.91 15.00 15.18
N LEU A 15 -9.96 15.53 16.40
CA LEU A 15 -9.01 15.26 17.47
C LEU A 15 -9.47 14.12 18.38
N GLN A 16 -10.75 13.75 18.34
CA GLN A 16 -11.26 12.59 19.07
C GLN A 16 -10.64 11.31 18.48
N GLY A 17 -10.06 10.47 19.34
CA GLY A 17 -9.42 9.21 18.95
C GLY A 17 -8.08 9.36 18.22
N LEU A 18 -7.65 10.58 17.88
CA LEU A 18 -6.35 10.80 17.24
C LEU A 18 -5.23 10.64 18.29
N SER A 19 -4.19 9.88 17.94
CA SER A 19 -2.93 9.83 18.67
C SER A 19 -1.86 10.59 17.87
N PRO A 20 -1.69 11.91 18.09
CA PRO A 20 -0.89 12.77 17.20
C PRO A 20 0.54 12.28 16.99
N VAL A 21 1.21 11.88 18.07
CA VAL A 21 2.61 11.44 18.03
C VAL A 21 2.73 10.17 17.18
N HIS A 22 1.79 9.24 17.36
CA HIS A 22 1.77 8.00 16.60
C HIS A 22 1.41 8.26 15.13
N SER A 23 0.39 9.08 14.84
CA SER A 23 -0.01 9.45 13.48
C SER A 23 1.12 10.14 12.71
N PHE A 24 1.82 11.09 13.32
CA PHE A 24 2.96 11.75 12.66
C PHE A 24 4.12 10.79 12.41
N ARG A 25 4.39 9.87 13.35
CA ARG A 25 5.40 8.82 13.16
C ARG A 25 5.02 7.89 12.00
N HIS A 26 3.74 7.51 11.90
CA HIS A 26 3.19 6.76 10.77
C HIS A 26 3.37 7.50 9.45
N SER A 27 2.96 8.76 9.37
CA SER A 27 3.10 9.55 8.14
C SER A 27 4.55 9.70 7.71
N CYS A 28 5.47 9.89 8.67
CA CYS A 28 6.91 9.95 8.38
C CYS A 28 7.44 8.63 7.82
N ALA A 29 7.08 7.50 8.42
CA ALA A 29 7.48 6.17 7.97
C ALA A 29 6.98 5.89 6.54
N VAL A 30 5.70 6.15 6.26
CA VAL A 30 5.09 5.98 4.94
C VAL A 30 5.78 6.88 3.90
N ASN A 31 6.09 8.13 4.24
CA ASN A 31 6.80 9.03 3.34
C ASN A 31 8.22 8.53 3.00
N MET A 32 8.96 8.04 4.00
CA MET A 32 10.29 7.44 3.76
C MET A 32 10.19 6.20 2.87
N LEU A 33 9.20 5.35 3.12
CA LEU A 33 8.97 4.15 2.32
C LEU A 33 8.62 4.49 0.87
N ALA A 34 7.70 5.45 0.65
CA ALA A 34 7.33 5.94 -0.68
C ALA A 34 8.52 6.57 -1.41
N SER A 35 9.43 7.19 -0.67
CA SER A 35 10.69 7.74 -1.19
C SER A 35 11.77 6.68 -1.48
N GLY A 36 11.47 5.39 -1.29
CA GLY A 36 12.35 4.28 -1.63
C GLY A 36 13.39 3.92 -0.58
N TYR A 37 13.28 4.42 0.65
CA TYR A 37 14.20 4.06 1.73
C TYR A 37 14.00 2.59 2.13
N PRO A 38 15.09 1.83 2.39
CA PRO A 38 14.97 0.47 2.86
C PRO A 38 14.36 0.42 4.27
N VAL A 39 13.60 -0.64 4.55
CA VAL A 39 12.86 -0.82 5.82
C VAL A 39 13.80 -0.79 7.04
N SER A 40 15.04 -1.27 6.89
CA SER A 40 16.08 -1.20 7.92
C SER A 40 16.41 0.24 8.33
N ASP A 41 16.49 1.15 7.36
CA ASP A 41 16.85 2.55 7.61
C ASP A 41 15.68 3.30 8.24
N ILE A 42 14.45 2.99 7.82
CA ILE A 42 13.22 3.51 8.43
C ILE A 42 13.15 3.08 9.90
N LYS A 43 13.39 1.79 10.19
CA LYS A 43 13.42 1.24 11.55
C LYS A 43 14.45 1.96 12.42
N ASN A 44 15.67 2.09 11.93
CA ASN A 44 16.77 2.73 12.67
C ASN A 44 16.49 4.22 12.92
N ARG A 45 16.00 4.94 11.90
CA ARG A 45 15.73 6.38 11.99
C ARG A 45 14.53 6.72 12.86
N LEU A 46 13.55 5.84 12.94
CA LEU A 46 12.36 6.02 13.79
C LEU A 46 12.50 5.36 15.17
N GLY A 47 13.60 4.62 15.42
CA GLY A 47 13.86 3.96 16.70
C GLY A 47 12.89 2.82 17.01
N HIS A 48 12.49 2.03 16.01
CA HIS A 48 11.65 0.85 16.24
C HIS A 48 12.48 -0.29 16.82
N ARG A 49 11.98 -0.89 17.91
CA ARG A 49 12.61 -2.05 18.56
C ARG A 49 12.60 -3.28 17.65
N SER A 50 11.59 -3.42 16.80
CA SER A 50 11.39 -4.59 15.95
C SER A 50 11.06 -4.19 14.50
N ILE A 51 11.36 -5.08 13.55
CA ILE A 51 11.06 -4.86 12.12
C ILE A 51 9.56 -4.99 11.88
N GLU A 52 8.86 -5.83 12.66
CA GLU A 52 7.42 -6.05 12.57
C GLU A 52 6.64 -4.75 12.72
N SER A 53 6.99 -3.89 13.70
CA SER A 53 6.36 -2.56 13.83
C SER A 53 6.60 -1.65 12.62
N THR A 54 7.64 -1.94 11.83
CA THR A 54 7.90 -1.23 10.56
C THR A 54 7.16 -1.88 9.38
N MET A 55 6.92 -3.19 9.44
CA MET A 55 6.14 -3.90 8.43
C MET A 55 4.66 -3.48 8.43
N ASP A 56 4.12 -3.05 9.57
CA ASP A 56 2.76 -2.47 9.64
C ASP A 56 2.61 -1.24 8.72
N TYR A 57 3.69 -0.49 8.43
CA TYR A 57 3.66 0.65 7.51
C TYR A 57 3.58 0.23 6.03
N LEU A 58 4.06 -0.96 5.66
CA LEU A 58 4.07 -1.45 4.28
C LEU A 58 2.66 -1.75 3.76
N GLN A 59 1.69 -1.98 4.64
CA GLN A 59 0.32 -2.29 4.25
C GLN A 59 -0.39 -1.13 3.53
N ILE A 60 0.13 0.10 3.66
CA ILE A 60 -0.57 1.32 3.24
C ILE A 60 -0.37 1.71 1.76
N ASP A 61 0.63 1.19 1.05
CA ASP A 61 0.85 1.60 -0.34
C ASP A 61 0.08 0.73 -1.36
N LEU A 62 -1.25 0.89 -1.36
CA LEU A 62 -2.13 0.31 -2.38
C LEU A 62 -1.73 0.75 -3.80
N SER A 63 -1.19 1.96 -3.95
CA SER A 63 -0.74 2.48 -5.25
C SER A 63 0.46 1.70 -5.75
N ARG A 64 1.45 1.42 -4.90
CA ARG A 64 2.61 0.61 -5.26
C ARG A 64 2.26 -0.86 -5.48
N LYS A 65 1.29 -1.41 -4.73
CA LYS A 65 0.73 -2.75 -5.03
C LYS A 65 0.14 -2.78 -6.44
N ARG A 66 -0.67 -1.78 -6.81
CA ARG A 66 -1.24 -1.62 -8.15
C ARG A 66 -0.17 -1.44 -9.23
N ASP A 67 0.88 -0.65 -8.97
CA ASP A 67 1.97 -0.43 -9.93
C ASP A 67 2.79 -1.70 -10.20
N ILE A 68 3.06 -2.49 -9.16
CA ILE A 68 3.75 -3.79 -9.29
C ILE A 68 2.86 -4.77 -10.06
N GLN A 69 1.57 -4.84 -9.73
CA GLN A 69 0.61 -5.68 -10.47
C GLN A 69 0.54 -5.28 -11.94
N LYS A 70 0.46 -3.99 -12.26
CA LYS A 70 0.44 -3.48 -13.63
C LYS A 70 1.69 -3.87 -14.40
N LYS A 71 2.89 -3.65 -13.82
CA LYS A 71 4.17 -4.05 -14.44
C LYS A 71 4.26 -5.56 -14.68
N PHE A 72 3.75 -6.36 -13.74
CA PHE A 72 3.71 -7.80 -13.88
C PHE A 72 2.78 -8.25 -15.01
N ILE A 73 1.58 -7.65 -15.11
CA ILE A 73 0.64 -7.90 -16.21
C ILE A 73 1.26 -7.51 -17.55
N GLU A 74 1.86 -6.32 -17.66
CA GLU A 74 2.52 -5.85 -18.89
C GLU A 74 3.67 -6.77 -19.33
N TYR A 75 4.54 -7.17 -18.38
CA TYR A 75 5.62 -8.12 -18.64
C TYR A 75 5.07 -9.46 -19.12
N THR A 76 4.06 -9.98 -18.44
CA THR A 76 3.44 -11.26 -18.75
C THR A 76 2.76 -11.23 -20.12
N GLN A 77 1.97 -10.20 -20.42
CA GLN A 77 1.36 -9.98 -21.73
C GLN A 77 2.41 -9.86 -22.84
N SER A 78 3.53 -9.18 -22.59
CA SER A 78 4.63 -9.07 -23.57
C SER A 78 5.31 -10.40 -23.88
N LYS A 79 5.31 -11.33 -22.91
CA LYS A 79 5.90 -12.68 -23.06
C LYS A 79 4.91 -13.72 -23.58
N ILE A 80 3.63 -13.56 -23.27
CA ILE A 80 2.55 -14.50 -23.62
C ILE A 80 1.98 -14.26 -25.02
N LYS A 81 2.01 -13.02 -25.53
CA LYS A 81 1.44 -12.64 -26.85
C LYS A 81 1.96 -13.42 -28.08
N ASN A 82 2.93 -14.31 -27.92
CA ASN A 82 3.51 -15.10 -29.00
C ASN A 82 3.11 -16.59 -28.98
N ASP A 83 2.19 -17.01 -28.13
CA ASP A 83 1.76 -18.41 -28.07
C ASP A 83 0.25 -18.55 -28.30
N LYS A 84 -0.14 -18.97 -29.51
CA LYS A 84 -1.53 -19.21 -29.93
C LYS A 84 -2.29 -20.12 -28.97
N LYS A 85 -1.58 -21.04 -28.30
CA LYS A 85 -2.16 -21.99 -27.35
C LYS A 85 -2.57 -21.32 -26.03
N ILE A 86 -1.95 -20.19 -25.68
CA ILE A 86 -2.31 -19.42 -24.50
C ILE A 86 -3.47 -18.45 -24.80
N GLU A 87 -3.57 -17.90 -26.02
CA GLU A 87 -4.75 -17.12 -26.42
C GLU A 87 -6.05 -17.95 -26.35
N GLU A 88 -6.01 -19.22 -26.75
CA GLU A 88 -7.14 -20.16 -26.58
C GLU A 88 -7.45 -20.49 -25.11
N LEU A 89 -6.47 -20.37 -24.21
CA LEU A 89 -6.63 -20.61 -22.76
C LEU A 89 -7.04 -19.34 -21.98
N ILE A 90 -6.87 -18.15 -22.57
CA ILE A 90 -7.24 -16.84 -21.99
C ILE A 90 -8.77 -16.56 -22.09
N ASP A 91 -9.58 -17.53 -22.50
CA ASP A 91 -11.05 -17.41 -22.49
C ASP A 91 -11.67 -17.42 -21.08
N TRP A 92 -10.84 -17.48 -20.02
CA TRP A 92 -11.29 -17.36 -18.62
C TRP A 92 -11.72 -15.94 -18.23
N GLU A 93 -11.28 -14.91 -18.97
CA GLU A 93 -11.61 -13.50 -18.69
C GLU A 93 -13.05 -13.12 -19.14
N ASN A 94 -13.69 -13.96 -19.98
CA ASN A 94 -15.09 -13.80 -20.37
C ASN A 94 -16.07 -14.47 -19.40
N ASN A 95 -15.59 -15.15 -18.35
CA ASN A 95 -16.48 -15.79 -17.40
C ASN A 95 -16.97 -14.73 -16.39
N GLU A 96 -18.05 -14.02 -16.74
CA GLU A 96 -18.78 -13.04 -15.92
C GLU A 96 -18.94 -13.50 -14.46
N GLU A 97 -19.06 -14.81 -14.25
CA GLU A 97 -19.21 -15.46 -12.96
C GLU A 97 -17.99 -15.27 -12.03
N THR A 98 -16.77 -15.19 -12.60
CA THR A 98 -15.53 -15.03 -11.82
C THR A 98 -15.32 -13.59 -11.36
N LEU A 99 -15.68 -12.61 -12.20
CA LEU A 99 -15.64 -11.19 -11.85
C LEU A 99 -16.74 -10.86 -10.84
N ALA A 100 -17.95 -11.42 -11.01
CA ALA A 100 -19.04 -11.28 -10.04
C ALA A 100 -18.68 -11.85 -8.65
N TRP A 101 -17.91 -12.95 -8.60
CA TRP A 101 -17.42 -13.51 -7.34
C TRP A 101 -16.38 -12.61 -6.66
N LEU A 102 -15.42 -12.06 -7.42
CA LEU A 102 -14.41 -11.15 -6.87
C LEU A 102 -15.00 -9.83 -6.36
N ASP A 103 -16.04 -9.30 -7.01
CA ASP A 103 -16.75 -8.11 -6.55
C ASP A 103 -17.63 -8.37 -5.32
N SER A 104 -17.91 -9.63 -5.00
CA SER A 104 -18.68 -10.04 -3.81
C SER A 104 -17.82 -10.24 -2.55
N LEU A 105 -16.49 -10.14 -2.67
CA LEU A 105 -15.53 -10.35 -1.57
C LEU A 105 -15.23 -9.08 -0.77
#